data_AF-A0A0P1EMP2-F1
#
_entry.id   AF-A0A0P1EMP2-F1
#
_cell.length_a   1.000
_cell.length_b   1.000
_cell.length_c   1.000
_cell.angle_alpha   90.00
_cell.angle_beta   90.00
_cell.angle_gamma   90.00
#
_symmetry.space_group_name_H-M   'P 1'
#
loop_
_entity.id
_entity.type
_entity.pdbx_description
1 polymer ?
#
loop_
_entity_poly.entity_id
_entity_poly.type
_entity_poly.pdbx_seq_one_letter_code
_entity_poly.pdbx_strand_id
1 'polypeptide(L)'
;MIRIIIALCLWPLSLWADPLPALYDVVGVEVDDTLNIRRLPNASAAQIGALPNDARDIEVTAQNDGGTWARINIGEGHGWVSARYLTRSANPGKALHCFGTEPFWSAKLSEGQPLRYTSPDEQYRTSDLGKRIRSANLTDRFALQFGPTLAMIKRAECSDGMSDRLFGLEADLLLNRDGTPALLSGCCSIVP
;
A
#
# COMPACT_ATOMS: atom_id res chain seq x y z
N MET A 1 11.96 -22.35 -56.15
CA MET A 1 12.62 -22.25 -54.82
C MET A 1 12.12 -20.99 -54.14
N ILE A 2 11.10 -21.08 -53.27
CA ILE A 2 10.58 -19.94 -52.49
C ILE A 2 10.93 -20.22 -51.04
N ARG A 3 11.88 -19.45 -50.49
CA ARG A 3 12.23 -19.48 -49.07
C ARG A 3 11.28 -18.57 -48.32
N ILE A 4 10.35 -19.15 -47.57
CA ILE A 4 9.48 -18.42 -46.64
C ILE A 4 10.30 -18.17 -45.37
N ILE A 5 10.71 -16.92 -45.16
CA ILE A 5 11.33 -16.47 -43.92
C ILE A 5 10.19 -16.15 -42.95
N ILE A 6 9.98 -17.01 -41.96
CA ILE A 6 9.04 -16.76 -40.86
C ILE A 6 9.73 -15.79 -39.90
N ALA A 7 9.35 -14.52 -39.96
CA ALA A 7 9.73 -13.55 -38.95
C ALA A 7 8.94 -13.84 -37.67
N LEU A 8 9.60 -14.39 -36.64
CA LEU A 8 9.05 -14.47 -35.30
C LEU A 8 8.87 -13.04 -34.76
N CYS A 9 7.66 -12.52 -34.80
CA CYS A 9 7.29 -11.34 -34.04
C CYS A 9 7.27 -11.71 -32.55
N LEU A 10 8.40 -11.46 -31.86
CA LEU A 10 8.45 -11.39 -30.40
C LEU A 10 7.65 -10.16 -29.98
N TRP A 11 6.34 -10.31 -29.76
CA TRP A 11 5.58 -9.30 -29.04
C TRP A 11 6.10 -9.27 -27.60
N PRO A 12 6.64 -8.14 -27.13
CA PRO A 12 6.99 -8.01 -25.73
C PRO A 12 5.70 -8.21 -24.93
N LEU A 13 5.65 -9.29 -24.15
CA LEU A 13 4.69 -9.45 -23.07
C LEU A 13 5.01 -8.33 -22.09
N SER A 14 4.28 -7.22 -22.19
CA SER A 14 4.26 -6.22 -21.13
C SER A 14 3.64 -6.89 -19.90
N LEU A 15 4.48 -7.44 -19.03
CA LEU A 15 4.09 -7.81 -17.68
C LEU A 15 3.71 -6.50 -16.99
N TRP A 16 2.42 -6.20 -16.93
CA TRP A 16 1.92 -5.11 -16.11
C TRP A 16 2.22 -5.48 -14.67
N ALA A 17 3.17 -4.77 -14.06
CA ALA A 17 3.40 -4.88 -12.64
C ALA A 17 2.13 -4.41 -11.92
N ASP A 18 1.63 -5.25 -11.03
CA ASP A 18 0.49 -4.92 -10.19
C ASP A 18 0.78 -3.64 -9.39
N PRO A 19 -0.17 -2.69 -9.29
CA PRO A 19 0.06 -1.45 -8.58
C PRO A 19 0.21 -1.73 -7.08
N LEU A 20 1.31 -1.24 -6.52
CA LEU A 20 1.60 -1.27 -5.08
C LEU A 20 1.15 0.04 -4.40
N PRO A 21 0.92 0.03 -3.08
CA PRO A 21 0.90 -1.14 -2.22
C PRO A 21 -0.33 -2.00 -2.45
N ALA A 22 -0.25 -3.24 -1.96
CA ALA A 22 -1.27 -4.25 -2.07
C ALA A 22 -1.10 -5.36 -1.02
N LEU A 23 -2.19 -6.06 -0.73
CA LEU A 23 -2.19 -7.21 0.18
C LEU A 23 -1.78 -8.50 -0.54
N TYR A 24 -0.95 -9.29 0.13
CA TYR A 24 -0.43 -10.58 -0.31
C TYR A 24 -0.54 -11.63 0.78
N ASP A 25 -0.57 -12.89 0.37
CA ASP A 25 -0.57 -14.05 1.27
C ASP A 25 0.69 -14.88 1.02
N VAL A 26 1.21 -15.51 2.09
CA VAL A 26 2.32 -16.46 1.97
C VAL A 26 1.82 -17.78 1.38
N VAL A 27 2.58 -18.32 0.44
CA VAL A 27 2.32 -19.60 -0.23
C VAL A 27 3.62 -20.35 -0.49
N GLY A 28 3.52 -21.69 -0.58
CA GLY A 28 4.65 -22.53 -0.98
C GLY A 28 5.78 -22.62 0.05
N VAL A 29 5.51 -22.26 1.30
CA VAL A 29 6.38 -22.51 2.45
C VAL A 29 5.87 -23.74 3.18
N GLU A 30 6.77 -24.64 3.55
CA GLU A 30 6.43 -25.88 4.27
C GLU A 30 5.78 -25.58 5.63
N VAL A 31 4.94 -26.49 6.12
CA VAL A 31 4.13 -26.27 7.33
C VAL A 31 4.95 -26.02 8.59
N ASP A 32 6.13 -26.63 8.67
CA ASP A 32 7.05 -26.48 9.81
C ASP A 32 8.16 -25.44 9.55
N ASP A 33 8.01 -24.61 8.51
CA ASP A 33 8.98 -23.58 8.10
C ASP A 33 8.34 -22.18 8.08
N THR A 34 9.17 -21.17 7.85
CA THR A 34 8.76 -19.76 7.82
C THR A 34 9.37 -19.01 6.65
N LEU A 35 8.68 -17.97 6.18
CA LEU A 35 9.24 -17.06 5.18
C LEU A 35 10.11 -16.02 5.87
N ASN A 36 11.42 -16.15 5.70
CA ASN A 36 12.39 -15.22 6.27
C ASN A 36 12.22 -13.78 5.73
N ILE A 37 12.20 -12.82 6.64
CA ILE A 37 12.26 -11.38 6.34
C ILE A 37 13.71 -10.93 6.47
N ARG A 38 14.26 -10.34 5.40
CA ARG A 38 15.67 -9.96 5.30
C ARG A 38 15.86 -8.45 5.21
N ARG A 39 17.02 -7.97 5.66
CA ARG A 39 17.33 -6.53 5.67
C ARG A 39 17.55 -5.93 4.27
N LEU A 40 18.01 -6.73 3.30
CA LEU A 40 18.22 -6.33 1.91
C LEU A 40 17.58 -7.37 0.98
N PRO A 41 17.25 -7.01 -0.29
CA PRO A 41 16.61 -7.91 -1.24
C PRO A 41 17.60 -8.93 -1.84
N ASN A 42 18.23 -9.74 -0.97
CA ASN A 42 19.09 -10.86 -1.37
C ASN A 42 19.14 -11.93 -0.28
N ALA A 43 19.45 -13.17 -0.68
CA ALA A 43 19.39 -14.34 0.21
C ALA A 43 20.50 -14.37 1.29
N SER A 44 21.61 -13.67 1.07
CA SER A 44 22.72 -13.55 2.03
C SER A 44 22.52 -12.46 3.09
N ALA A 45 21.53 -11.59 2.92
CA ALA A 45 21.28 -10.52 3.86
C ALA A 45 20.78 -11.05 5.21
N ALA A 46 21.12 -10.33 6.29
CA ALA A 46 20.70 -10.67 7.64
C ALA A 46 19.18 -10.86 7.72
N GLN A 47 18.77 -11.95 8.35
CA GLN A 47 17.37 -12.19 8.71
C GLN A 47 17.02 -11.32 9.92
N ILE A 48 15.93 -10.56 9.80
CA ILE A 48 15.45 -9.60 10.80
C ILE A 48 14.04 -9.94 11.31
N GLY A 49 13.45 -11.00 10.76
CA GLY A 49 12.14 -11.50 11.16
C GLY A 49 11.75 -12.71 10.32
N ALA A 50 10.53 -13.20 10.52
CA ALA A 50 9.94 -14.24 9.69
C ALA A 50 8.41 -14.10 9.68
N LEU A 51 7.78 -14.59 8.62
CA LEU A 51 6.34 -14.74 8.50
C LEU A 51 5.97 -16.22 8.62
N PRO A 52 4.86 -16.57 9.30
CA PRO A 52 4.27 -17.90 9.22
C PRO A 52 4.04 -18.35 7.77
N ASN A 53 4.07 -19.67 7.55
CA ASN A 53 3.90 -20.27 6.23
C ASN A 53 2.53 -19.97 5.58
N ASP A 54 1.54 -19.57 6.37
CA ASP A 54 0.17 -19.28 5.97
C ASP A 54 -0.25 -17.82 6.22
N ALA A 55 0.71 -16.94 6.52
CA ALA A 55 0.43 -15.55 6.84
C ALA A 55 -0.37 -14.85 5.73
N ARG A 56 -1.39 -14.09 6.13
CA ARG A 56 -2.36 -13.44 5.23
C ARG A 56 -2.30 -11.92 5.32
N ASP A 57 -2.81 -11.28 4.28
CA ASP A 57 -3.04 -9.83 4.22
C ASP A 57 -1.79 -9.00 4.54
N ILE A 58 -0.64 -9.42 4.02
CA ILE A 58 0.64 -8.74 4.14
C ILE A 58 0.65 -7.59 3.14
N GLU A 59 0.74 -6.36 3.64
CA GLU A 59 0.94 -5.20 2.79
C GLU A 59 2.36 -5.16 2.23
N VAL A 60 2.47 -5.38 0.92
CA VAL A 60 3.69 -5.15 0.15
C VAL A 60 3.71 -3.70 -0.32
N THR A 61 4.76 -2.94 0.03
CA THR A 61 4.86 -1.51 -0.28
C THR A 61 5.70 -1.19 -1.51
N ALA A 62 6.63 -2.07 -1.87
CA ALA A 62 7.46 -1.96 -3.08
C ALA A 62 8.01 -3.32 -3.50
N GLN A 63 8.63 -3.36 -4.68
CA GLN A 63 9.45 -4.47 -5.15
C GLN A 63 10.82 -3.95 -5.59
N ASN A 64 11.83 -4.83 -5.63
CA ASN A 64 13.08 -4.50 -6.28
C ASN A 64 12.90 -4.47 -7.82
N ASP A 65 13.87 -3.91 -8.55
CA ASP A 65 13.79 -3.78 -10.02
C ASP A 65 13.48 -5.09 -10.75
N GLY A 66 13.92 -6.23 -10.19
CA GLY A 66 13.67 -7.55 -10.75
C GLY A 66 12.36 -8.22 -10.34
N GLY A 67 11.55 -7.60 -9.46
CA GLY A 67 10.31 -8.19 -8.92
C GLY A 67 10.51 -9.47 -8.10
N THR A 68 11.73 -9.81 -7.72
CA THR A 68 12.09 -11.04 -7.02
C THR A 68 12.00 -10.92 -5.50
N TRP A 69 11.97 -9.68 -5.00
CA TRP A 69 11.85 -9.35 -3.58
C TRP A 69 10.77 -8.30 -3.39
N ALA A 70 9.95 -8.52 -2.37
CA ALA A 70 8.87 -7.63 -1.97
C ALA A 70 9.23 -6.95 -0.64
N ARG A 71 9.08 -5.63 -0.57
CA ARG A 71 9.28 -4.84 0.65
C ARG A 71 8.01 -4.83 1.47
N ILE A 72 8.13 -5.06 2.76
CA ILE A 72 7.06 -5.01 3.75
C ILE A 72 7.51 -4.17 4.95
N ASN A 73 6.57 -3.52 5.63
CA ASN A 73 6.86 -2.83 6.90
C ASN A 73 6.74 -3.81 8.08
N ILE A 74 7.72 -3.77 9.00
CA ILE A 74 7.76 -4.58 10.23
C ILE A 74 8.31 -3.76 11.40
N GLY A 75 7.65 -3.81 12.56
CA GLY A 75 8.03 -2.97 13.71
C GLY A 75 8.13 -1.49 13.30
N GLU A 76 9.24 -0.85 13.64
CA GLU A 76 9.55 0.55 13.29
C GLU A 76 10.34 0.69 11.97
N GLY A 77 10.39 -0.34 11.13
CA GLY A 77 11.16 -0.32 9.89
C GLY A 77 10.53 -1.13 8.77
N HIS A 78 11.37 -1.53 7.81
CA HIS A 78 10.97 -2.37 6.69
C HIS A 78 11.99 -3.49 6.43
N GLY A 79 11.51 -4.52 5.73
CA GLY A 79 12.31 -5.67 5.32
C GLY A 79 11.86 -6.22 3.98
N TRP A 80 12.56 -7.23 3.51
CA TRP A 80 12.39 -7.84 2.20
C TRP A 80 12.13 -9.33 2.33
N VAL A 81 11.08 -9.81 1.64
CA VAL A 81 10.77 -11.24 1.52
C VAL A 81 10.86 -11.66 0.06
N SER A 82 11.16 -12.93 -0.20
CA SER A 82 11.22 -13.42 -1.57
C SER A 82 9.81 -13.46 -2.16
N ALA A 83 9.60 -12.75 -3.27
CA ALA A 83 8.29 -12.60 -3.90
C ALA A 83 7.72 -13.93 -4.44
N ARG A 84 8.57 -14.94 -4.65
CA ARG A 84 8.15 -16.27 -5.09
C ARG A 84 7.24 -16.99 -4.09
N TYR A 85 7.29 -16.59 -2.82
CA TYR A 85 6.46 -17.14 -1.74
C TYR A 85 5.26 -16.25 -1.42
N LEU A 86 4.95 -15.28 -2.29
CA LEU A 86 3.80 -14.41 -2.13
C LEU A 86 2.83 -14.61 -3.30
N THR A 87 1.54 -14.65 -2.98
CA THR A 87 0.47 -14.52 -3.97
C THR A 87 -0.37 -13.29 -3.65
N ARG A 88 -0.88 -12.62 -4.68
CA ARG A 88 -1.77 -11.47 -4.50
C ARG A 88 -3.03 -11.94 -3.74
N SER A 89 -3.36 -11.26 -2.64
CA SER A 89 -4.58 -11.56 -1.90
C SER A 89 -5.80 -11.20 -2.73
N ALA A 90 -6.86 -12.01 -2.63
CA ALA A 90 -8.16 -11.69 -3.21
C ALA A 90 -8.85 -10.53 -2.47
N ASN A 91 -8.38 -10.20 -1.26
CA ASN A 91 -8.81 -9.03 -0.52
C ASN A 91 -8.11 -7.78 -1.09
N PRO A 92 -8.85 -6.84 -1.71
CA PRO A 92 -8.24 -5.63 -2.23
C PRO A 92 -7.88 -4.61 -1.14
N GLY A 93 -8.31 -4.84 0.11
CA GLY A 93 -8.19 -3.87 1.20
C GLY A 93 -9.08 -2.65 0.94
N LYS A 94 -10.32 -2.69 1.43
CA LYS A 94 -11.33 -1.67 1.09
C LYS A 94 -11.20 -0.39 1.92
N ALA A 95 -10.44 -0.43 3.01
CA ALA A 95 -10.21 0.68 3.90
C ALA A 95 -8.73 1.04 3.96
N LEU A 96 -8.46 2.31 4.21
CA LEU A 96 -7.13 2.85 4.45
C LEU A 96 -7.06 3.41 5.86
N HIS A 97 -5.92 3.21 6.50
CA HIS A 97 -5.53 3.93 7.70
C HIS A 97 -4.46 4.95 7.31
N CYS A 98 -4.84 6.22 7.29
CA CYS A 98 -3.95 7.33 6.98
C CYS A 98 -3.58 8.08 8.24
N PHE A 99 -2.38 8.64 8.31
CA PHE A 99 -1.88 9.30 9.51
C PHE A 99 -0.73 10.25 9.18
N GLY A 100 -0.50 11.22 10.07
CA GLY A 100 0.64 12.11 10.05
C GLY A 100 1.18 12.32 11.45
N THR A 101 2.44 12.75 11.54
CA THR A 101 3.21 12.81 12.78
C THR A 101 3.29 14.21 13.37
N GLU A 102 3.19 15.28 12.56
CA GLU A 102 3.17 16.65 13.07
C GLU A 102 2.24 17.56 12.23
N PRO A 103 1.08 18.00 12.78
CA PRO A 103 0.49 17.52 14.04
C PRO A 103 0.18 16.01 13.95
N PHE A 104 0.11 15.33 15.10
CA PHE A 104 -0.32 13.92 15.13
C PHE A 104 -1.80 13.81 14.75
N TRP A 105 -2.09 13.03 13.71
CA TRP A 105 -3.46 12.73 13.31
C TRP A 105 -3.56 11.34 12.69
N SER A 106 -4.76 10.77 12.70
CA SER A 106 -5.08 9.55 12.00
C SER A 106 -6.50 9.61 11.44
N ALA A 107 -6.72 8.95 10.31
CA ALA A 107 -8.03 8.83 9.69
C ALA A 107 -8.22 7.42 9.12
N LYS A 108 -9.39 6.83 9.39
CA LYS A 108 -9.87 5.62 8.68
C LYS A 108 -10.77 6.06 7.53
N LEU A 109 -10.35 5.72 6.31
CA LEU A 109 -11.02 6.09 5.07
C LEU A 109 -11.55 4.82 4.40
N SER A 110 -12.83 4.80 4.03
CA SER A 110 -13.43 3.69 3.30
C SER A 110 -14.63 4.16 2.49
N GLU A 111 -14.86 3.51 1.35
CA GLU A 111 -16.03 3.77 0.53
C GLU A 111 -17.31 3.25 1.21
N GLY A 112 -18.38 4.04 1.17
CA GLY A 112 -19.65 3.69 1.80
C GLY A 112 -19.64 3.74 3.33
N GLN A 113 -18.58 4.25 3.95
CA GLN A 113 -18.47 4.45 5.40
C GLN A 113 -18.11 5.90 5.72
N PRO A 114 -18.50 6.44 6.87
CA PRO A 114 -18.04 7.76 7.28
C PRO A 114 -16.56 7.74 7.63
N LEU A 115 -15.90 8.87 7.36
CA LEU A 115 -14.53 9.10 7.80
C LEU A 115 -14.49 9.12 9.33
N ARG A 116 -13.50 8.43 9.91
CA ARG A 116 -13.20 8.50 11.35
C ARG A 116 -11.84 9.12 11.52
N TYR A 117 -11.81 10.30 12.11
CA TYR A 117 -10.60 11.07 12.38
C TYR A 117 -10.32 11.08 13.88
N THR A 118 -9.04 11.00 14.22
CA THR A 118 -8.56 11.10 15.60
C THR A 118 -7.26 11.89 15.62
N SER A 119 -7.16 12.82 16.56
CA SER A 119 -5.92 13.47 16.99
C SER A 119 -5.80 13.36 18.52
N PRO A 120 -4.71 13.83 19.15
CA PRO A 120 -4.61 13.91 20.61
C PRO A 120 -5.73 14.73 21.26
N ASP A 121 -6.21 15.77 20.56
CA ASP A 121 -7.14 16.74 21.11
C ASP A 121 -8.61 16.41 20.82
N GLU A 122 -8.88 15.64 19.76
CA GLU A 122 -10.24 15.42 19.28
C GLU A 122 -10.45 14.09 18.56
N GLN A 123 -11.71 13.68 18.55
CA GLN A 123 -12.22 12.64 17.66
C GLN A 123 -13.37 13.23 16.85
N TYR A 124 -13.33 13.01 15.54
CA TYR A 124 -14.30 13.55 14.61
C TYR A 124 -14.80 12.45 13.68
N ARG A 125 -16.08 12.49 13.34
CA ARG A 125 -16.71 11.55 12.41
C ARG A 125 -17.63 12.31 11.46
N THR A 126 -17.46 12.09 10.17
CA THR A 126 -18.34 12.71 9.17
C THR A 126 -19.74 12.11 9.23
N SER A 127 -20.74 12.90 8.84
CA SER A 127 -22.10 12.41 8.54
C SER A 127 -22.15 11.67 7.20
N ASP A 128 -21.39 12.17 6.22
CA ASP A 128 -21.38 11.66 4.86
C ASP A 128 -20.57 10.37 4.73
N LEU A 129 -21.05 9.49 3.86
CA LEU A 129 -20.36 8.25 3.49
C LEU A 129 -19.34 8.52 2.38
N GLY A 130 -18.18 7.87 2.48
CA GLY A 130 -17.08 8.03 1.53
C GLY A 130 -17.49 7.64 0.12
N LYS A 131 -17.29 8.54 -0.84
CA LYS A 131 -17.44 8.27 -2.27
C LYS A 131 -16.07 8.27 -2.94
N ARG A 132 -15.72 7.17 -3.60
CA ARG A 132 -14.46 7.09 -4.35
C ARG A 132 -14.59 7.81 -5.69
N ILE A 133 -13.60 8.65 -5.99
CA ILE A 133 -13.45 9.37 -7.25
C ILE A 133 -12.12 8.96 -7.86
N ARG A 134 -12.16 8.33 -9.04
CA ARG A 134 -10.94 7.97 -9.77
C ARG A 134 -10.45 9.19 -10.55
N SER A 135 -9.13 9.37 -10.62
CA SER A 135 -8.55 10.35 -11.54
C SER A 135 -8.91 9.97 -12.99
N ALA A 136 -9.18 10.98 -13.80
CA ALA A 136 -9.62 10.80 -15.20
C ALA A 136 -8.48 10.43 -16.14
N ASN A 137 -7.23 10.72 -15.77
CA ASN A 137 -6.06 10.62 -16.65
C ASN A 137 -4.86 9.88 -16.02
N LEU A 138 -4.81 9.73 -14.70
CA LEU A 138 -3.72 9.06 -13.99
C LEU A 138 -4.25 7.92 -13.13
N THR A 139 -3.54 6.79 -13.09
CA THR A 139 -3.95 5.59 -12.35
C THR A 139 -3.34 5.50 -10.95
N ASP A 140 -2.36 6.34 -10.65
CA ASP A 140 -1.61 6.35 -9.40
C ASP A 140 -2.33 7.10 -8.28
N ARG A 141 -3.48 7.73 -8.54
CA ARG A 141 -4.18 8.54 -7.55
C ARG A 141 -5.69 8.48 -7.66
N PHE A 142 -6.35 8.67 -6.53
CA PHE A 142 -7.79 8.76 -6.42
C PHE A 142 -8.15 9.64 -5.23
N ALA A 143 -9.42 10.03 -5.13
CA ALA A 143 -9.94 10.74 -3.97
C ALA A 143 -11.07 9.97 -3.28
N LEU A 144 -11.24 10.21 -1.98
CA LEU A 144 -12.41 9.83 -1.20
C LEU A 144 -13.06 11.10 -0.66
N GLN A 145 -14.30 11.35 -1.07
CA GLN A 145 -15.06 12.53 -0.67
C GLN A 145 -16.09 12.17 0.41
N PHE A 146 -16.18 13.02 1.44
CA PHE A 146 -17.11 12.92 2.57
C PHE A 146 -17.75 14.30 2.79
N GLY A 147 -18.79 14.61 2.00
CA GLY A 147 -19.40 15.95 1.99
C GLY A 147 -18.35 17.04 1.69
N PRO A 148 -18.08 17.98 2.62
CA PRO A 148 -17.09 19.03 2.44
C PRO A 148 -15.63 18.58 2.69
N THR A 149 -15.43 17.38 3.25
CA THR A 149 -14.10 16.81 3.49
C THR A 149 -13.65 15.97 2.29
N LEU A 150 -12.38 16.08 1.91
CA LEU A 150 -11.79 15.35 0.79
C LEU A 150 -10.43 14.76 1.18
N ALA A 151 -10.22 13.48 0.92
CA ALA A 151 -8.90 12.85 1.01
C ALA A 151 -8.40 12.50 -0.39
N MET A 152 -7.26 13.03 -0.80
CA MET A 152 -6.54 12.61 -2.01
C MET A 152 -5.50 11.59 -1.62
N ILE A 153 -5.51 10.45 -2.31
CA ILE A 153 -4.59 9.34 -2.08
C ILE A 153 -3.76 9.14 -3.34
N LYS A 154 -2.44 9.07 -3.17
CA LYS A 154 -1.49 8.84 -4.25
C LYS A 154 -0.62 7.64 -3.90
N ARG A 155 -0.34 6.81 -4.90
CA ARG A 155 0.61 5.69 -4.83
C ARG A 155 2.00 6.27 -5.01
N ALA A 156 2.70 6.45 -3.90
CA ALA A 156 4.04 6.98 -3.85
C ALA A 156 4.72 6.48 -2.58
N GLU A 157 6.05 6.38 -2.61
CA GLU A 157 6.80 6.13 -1.39
C GLU A 157 6.57 7.27 -0.40
N CYS A 158 6.23 6.91 0.84
CA CYS A 158 5.95 7.85 1.91
C CYS A 158 6.67 7.42 3.19
N SER A 159 7.35 8.37 3.83
CA SER A 159 7.95 8.22 5.15
C SER A 159 7.17 9.08 6.13
N ASP A 160 6.98 8.56 7.34
CA ASP A 160 6.34 9.29 8.44
C ASP A 160 7.31 10.23 9.19
N GLY A 161 8.58 10.25 8.81
CA GLY A 161 9.62 11.08 9.41
C GLY A 161 10.02 10.68 10.84
N MET A 162 9.43 9.63 11.41
CA MET A 162 9.63 9.19 12.80
C MET A 162 10.11 7.75 12.92
N SER A 163 9.94 6.95 11.86
CA SER A 163 10.36 5.55 11.78
C SER A 163 11.14 5.28 10.48
N ASP A 164 11.77 4.10 10.40
CA ASP A 164 12.42 3.60 9.18
C ASP A 164 11.41 2.92 8.23
N ARG A 165 10.10 3.05 8.48
CA ARG A 165 9.05 2.46 7.64
C ARG A 165 8.94 3.22 6.33
N LEU A 166 8.65 2.49 5.26
CA LEU A 166 8.41 3.06 3.93
C LEU A 166 7.05 2.57 3.43
N PHE A 167 6.06 3.46 3.52
CA PHE A 167 4.70 3.24 3.06
C PHE A 167 4.59 3.45 1.56
N GLY A 168 3.56 2.87 0.94
CA GLY A 168 3.32 3.00 -0.50
C GLY A 168 2.21 3.99 -0.88
N LEU A 169 1.59 4.64 0.12
CA LEU A 169 0.53 5.61 -0.10
C LEU A 169 0.84 6.91 0.64
N GLU A 170 0.70 8.01 -0.09
CA GLU A 170 0.70 9.39 0.37
C GLU A 170 -0.76 9.87 0.44
N ALA A 171 -1.11 10.59 1.50
CA ALA A 171 -2.43 11.17 1.71
C ALA A 171 -2.35 12.69 1.92
N ASP A 172 -3.24 13.39 1.23
CA ASP A 172 -3.59 14.78 1.52
C ASP A 172 -5.07 14.83 1.92
N LEU A 173 -5.33 15.11 3.19
CA LEU A 173 -6.67 15.22 3.77
C LEU A 173 -7.02 16.70 3.95
N LEU A 174 -7.91 17.20 3.10
CA LEU A 174 -8.60 18.48 3.31
C LEU A 174 -9.79 18.22 4.24
N LEU A 175 -9.53 18.28 5.54
CA LEU A 175 -10.53 18.12 6.60
C LEU A 175 -11.31 19.43 6.76
N ASN A 176 -12.63 19.38 6.59
CA ASN A 176 -13.49 20.55 6.82
C ASN A 176 -14.30 20.36 8.10
N ARG A 177 -13.89 21.07 9.17
CA ARG A 177 -14.55 21.05 10.48
C ARG A 177 -15.35 22.33 10.64
N ASP A 178 -16.69 22.23 10.66
CA ASP A 178 -17.59 23.35 10.91
C ASP A 178 -17.31 24.61 10.06
N GLY A 179 -16.88 24.42 8.81
CA GLY A 179 -16.54 25.50 7.88
C GLY A 179 -15.09 25.97 7.94
N THR A 180 -14.26 25.40 8.82
CA THR A 180 -12.82 25.68 8.89
C THR A 180 -12.05 24.54 8.22
N PRO A 181 -11.50 24.76 7.01
CA PRO A 181 -10.67 23.76 6.35
C PRO A 181 -9.28 23.69 6.97
N ALA A 182 -8.77 22.48 7.12
CA ALA A 182 -7.38 22.18 7.43
C ALA A 182 -6.86 21.16 6.41
N LEU A 183 -5.69 21.41 5.84
CA LEU A 183 -4.98 20.45 5.00
C LEU A 183 -3.97 19.69 5.87
N LEU A 184 -4.09 18.37 5.88
CA LEU A 184 -3.23 17.46 6.63
C LEU A 184 -2.59 16.49 5.64
N SER A 185 -1.27 16.41 5.63
CA SER A 185 -0.53 15.46 4.79
C SER A 185 0.07 14.34 5.63
N GLY A 186 0.24 13.17 5.04
CA GLY A 186 0.74 11.99 5.75
C GLY A 186 0.83 10.74 4.88
N CYS A 187 1.04 9.59 5.52
CA CYS A 187 1.11 8.29 4.84
C CYS A 187 -0.17 7.49 5.07
N CYS A 188 -0.39 6.45 4.27
CA CYS A 188 -1.42 5.46 4.55
C CYS A 188 -0.90 4.02 4.44
N SER A 189 -1.58 3.13 5.17
CA SER A 189 -1.55 1.68 4.95
C SER A 189 -2.94 1.16 4.60
N ILE A 190 -2.96 0.07 3.86
CA ILE A 190 -4.17 -0.71 3.59
C ILE A 190 -4.59 -1.42 4.88
N VAL A 191 -5.89 -1.38 5.18
CA VAL A 191 -6.49 -2.16 6.26
C VAL A 191 -6.97 -3.48 5.65
N PRO A 192 -6.45 -4.64 6.12
CA PRO A 192 -6.98 -5.97 5.82
C PRO A 192 -8.50 -6.07 6.06
#